data_AF-A0A2N0PFV8-F1
#
_entry.id   AF-A0A2N0PFV8-F1
#
_cell.length_a   1.000
_cell.length_b   1.000
_cell.length_c   1.000
_cell.angle_alpha   90.00
_cell.angle_beta   90.00
_cell.angle_gamma   90.00
#
_symmetry.space_group_name_H-M   'P 1'
#
loop_
_entity.id
_entity.type
_entity.pdbx_description
1 polymer ?
#
loop_
_entity_poly.entity_id
_entity_poly.type
_entity_poly.pdbx_seq_one_letter_code
_entity_poly.pdbx_strand_id
1 'polypeptide(L)'
;MLSDDEWKLIEDLLNLLSIFEDVTRLLSGAKYCTISLMYPAIAALISSIKPGTQPSSNFELDFQNNLTENLSDHSDEEITILDNAEVTIADDENEVEIEVVDLTSGTGRGRTKINITEPMQTKDVLLNIQKILYSSMFSYWKDIHKVGMLACLLDPRFKKLRFVKQRA
;
A
#
# COMPACT_ATOMS: atom_id res chain seq x y z
N MET A 1 14.93 -24.76 7.69
CA MET A 1 15.46 -23.39 7.80
C MET A 1 15.05 -22.65 6.55
N LEU A 2 14.68 -21.37 6.65
CA LEU A 2 14.37 -20.55 5.48
C LEU A 2 15.60 -20.44 4.57
N SER A 3 15.38 -20.46 3.27
CA SER A 3 16.40 -20.21 2.25
C SER A 3 16.83 -18.74 2.24
N ASP A 4 18.00 -18.45 1.68
CA ASP A 4 18.51 -17.08 1.54
C ASP A 4 17.55 -16.19 0.72
N ASP A 5 16.90 -16.78 -0.28
CA ASP A 5 15.92 -16.08 -1.11
C ASP A 5 14.66 -15.70 -0.31
N GLU A 6 14.21 -16.56 0.61
CA GLU A 6 13.06 -16.28 1.49
C GLU A 6 13.41 -15.20 2.52
N TRP A 7 14.61 -15.23 3.09
CA TRP A 7 15.08 -14.16 3.98
C TRP A 7 15.15 -12.82 3.28
N LYS A 8 15.68 -12.81 2.04
CA LYS A 8 15.71 -11.62 1.21
C LYS A 8 14.31 -11.10 0.89
N LEU A 9 13.37 -11.97 0.56
CA LEU A 9 11.97 -11.59 0.33
C LEU A 9 11.37 -10.94 1.58
N ILE A 10 11.63 -11.46 2.77
CA ILE A 10 11.16 -10.87 4.04
C ILE A 10 11.76 -9.47 4.24
N GLU A 11 13.06 -9.30 3.98
CA GLU A 11 13.71 -7.98 4.07
C GLU A 11 13.09 -6.97 3.09
N ASP A 12 12.88 -7.38 1.84
CA ASP A 12 12.25 -6.54 0.82
C ASP A 12 10.80 -6.17 1.20
N LEU A 13 10.05 -7.12 1.78
CA LEU A 13 8.70 -6.86 2.30
C LEU A 13 8.71 -5.90 3.49
N LEU A 14 9.65 -6.03 4.42
CA LEU A 14 9.81 -5.11 5.53
C LEU A 14 10.10 -3.69 5.04
N ASN A 15 10.96 -3.54 4.03
CA ASN A 15 11.25 -2.26 3.41
C ASN A 15 10.00 -1.63 2.76
N LEU A 16 9.20 -2.44 2.05
CA LEU A 16 7.93 -1.99 1.45
C LEU A 16 6.92 -1.54 2.51
N LEU A 17 6.76 -2.34 3.57
CA LEU A 17 5.80 -2.08 4.66
C LEU A 17 6.23 -0.96 5.60
N SER A 18 7.53 -0.66 5.70
CA SER A 18 8.05 0.45 6.50
C SER A 18 7.43 1.79 6.10
N ILE A 19 7.14 2.00 4.82
CA ILE A 19 6.52 3.23 4.31
C ILE A 19 5.09 3.38 4.88
N PHE A 20 4.37 2.27 5.05
CA PHE A 20 3.04 2.27 5.67
C PHE A 20 3.13 2.54 7.17
N GLU A 21 4.16 2.03 7.86
CA GLU A 21 4.42 2.33 9.28
C GLU A 21 4.62 3.84 9.48
N ASP A 22 5.47 4.46 8.66
CA ASP A 22 5.77 5.89 8.76
C ASP A 22 4.50 6.74 8.57
N VAL A 23 3.70 6.43 7.56
CA VAL A 23 2.46 7.14 7.26
C VAL A 23 1.43 6.94 8.36
N THR A 24 1.24 5.71 8.84
CA THR A 24 0.26 5.43 9.89
C THR A 24 0.67 6.03 11.23
N ARG A 25 1.98 6.07 11.53
CA ARG A 25 2.54 6.77 12.69
C ARG A 25 2.33 8.27 12.62
N LEU A 26 2.52 8.89 11.45
CA LEU A 26 2.19 10.31 11.23
C LEU A 26 0.71 10.58 11.52
N LEU A 27 -0.19 9.79 10.92
CA LEU A 27 -1.63 10.01 11.01
C LEU A 27 -2.17 9.74 12.42
N SER A 28 -1.66 8.71 13.10
CA SER A 28 -2.05 8.37 14.47
C SER A 28 -1.47 9.32 15.52
N GLY A 29 -0.28 9.88 15.26
CA GLY A 29 0.33 10.90 16.12
C GLY A 29 -0.33 12.29 16.02
N ALA A 30 -1.13 12.54 14.98
CA ALA A 30 -1.80 13.81 14.78
C ALA A 30 -3.00 13.97 15.74
N LYS A 31 -3.04 15.08 16.48
CA LYS A 31 -4.19 15.42 17.36
C LYS A 31 -5.53 15.43 16.61
N TYR A 32 -5.49 15.86 15.34
CA TYR A 32 -6.64 15.83 14.43
C TYR A 32 -6.16 15.36 13.06
N CYS A 33 -6.49 14.13 12.70
CA CYS A 33 -6.29 13.60 11.36
C CYS A 33 -7.36 14.18 10.41
N THR A 34 -7.12 15.41 9.95
CA THR A 34 -8.02 16.10 9.01
C THR A 34 -7.75 15.63 7.58
N ILE A 35 -8.73 15.76 6.70
CA ILE A 35 -8.58 15.42 5.27
C ILE A 35 -7.43 16.20 4.60
N SER A 36 -7.15 17.42 5.06
CA SER A 36 -6.01 18.24 4.63
C SER A 36 -4.63 17.68 5.03
N LEU A 37 -4.55 16.82 6.04
CA LEU A 37 -3.35 16.08 6.43
C LEU A 37 -3.33 14.68 5.79
N MET A 38 -4.48 14.00 5.83
CA MET A 38 -4.65 12.64 5.37
C MET A 38 -4.43 12.52 3.86
N TYR A 39 -5.00 13.43 3.07
CA TYR A 39 -4.87 13.40 1.61
C TYR A 39 -3.42 13.47 1.12
N PRO A 40 -2.60 14.47 1.50
CA PRO A 40 -1.22 14.53 1.03
C PRO A 40 -0.35 13.37 1.57
N ALA A 41 -0.62 12.89 2.79
CA ALA A 41 0.09 11.73 3.33
C ALA A 41 -0.15 10.46 2.51
N ILE A 42 -1.40 10.23 2.12
CA ILE A 42 -1.78 9.05 1.34
C ILE A 42 -1.38 9.21 -0.13
N ALA A 43 -1.45 10.41 -0.69
CA ALA A 43 -0.90 10.70 -2.03
C ALA A 43 0.60 10.38 -2.09
N ALA A 44 1.37 10.82 -1.09
CA ALA A 44 2.79 10.50 -0.99
C ALA A 44 3.06 8.99 -0.83
N LEU A 45 2.22 8.29 -0.04
CA LEU A 45 2.30 6.83 0.11
C LEU A 45 2.11 6.12 -1.24
N ILE A 46 1.05 6.47 -1.98
CA ILE A 46 0.73 5.88 -3.29
C ILE A 46 1.89 6.10 -4.27
N SER A 47 2.45 7.31 -4.31
CA SER A 47 3.61 7.62 -5.16
C SER A 47 4.84 6.79 -4.78
N SER A 48 5.07 6.57 -3.48
CA SER A 48 6.24 5.84 -2.96
C SER A 48 6.20 4.34 -3.25
N ILE A 49 5.01 3.75 -3.39
CA ILE A 49 4.84 2.31 -3.65
C ILE A 49 4.60 1.99 -5.13
N LYS A 50 4.64 2.98 -6.03
CA LYS A 50 4.37 2.80 -7.46
C LYS A 50 5.33 1.76 -8.09
N PRO A 51 4.82 0.71 -8.74
CA PRO A 51 5.66 -0.33 -9.33
C PRO A 51 6.57 0.25 -10.42
N GLY A 52 7.86 -0.12 -10.38
CA GLY A 52 8.90 0.40 -11.28
C GLY A 52 9.71 1.56 -10.71
N THR A 53 9.33 2.12 -9.56
CA THR A 53 10.17 3.00 -8.75
C THR A 53 10.77 2.17 -7.61
N GLN A 54 12.09 2.27 -7.39
CA GLN A 54 12.69 1.63 -6.22
C GLN A 54 12.10 2.27 -4.95
N PRO A 55 11.57 1.49 -3.99
CA PRO A 55 11.04 2.05 -2.75
C PRO A 55 12.19 2.77 -2.03
N SER A 56 12.17 4.09 -2.01
CA SER A 56 13.13 4.86 -1.23
C SER A 56 12.76 4.70 0.24
N SER A 57 13.68 4.20 1.06
CA SER A 57 13.46 3.98 2.50
C SER A 57 13.18 5.27 3.31
N ASN A 58 13.31 6.44 2.69
CA ASN A 58 13.06 7.73 3.32
C ASN A 58 11.75 8.31 2.79
N PHE A 59 10.66 8.10 3.53
CA PHE A 59 9.40 8.77 3.26
C PHE A 59 9.51 10.26 3.60
N GLU A 60 9.75 11.10 2.59
CA GLU A 60 9.78 12.55 2.76
C GLU A 60 8.46 13.17 2.29
N LEU A 61 7.67 13.67 3.25
CA LEU A 61 6.43 14.38 2.98
C LEU A 61 6.70 15.79 2.45
N ASP A 62 6.94 15.92 1.16
CA ASP A 62 6.86 17.23 0.50
C ASP A 62 5.42 17.54 0.08
N PHE A 63 4.71 18.29 0.92
CA PHE A 63 3.31 18.69 0.69
C PHE A 63 3.10 19.50 -0.60
N GLN A 64 4.14 20.11 -1.19
CA GLN A 64 3.99 20.92 -2.40
C GLN A 64 4.12 20.08 -3.68
N ASN A 65 5.02 19.11 -3.71
CA ASN A 65 5.29 18.30 -4.90
C ASN A 65 4.31 17.11 -5.06
N ASN A 66 3.81 16.55 -3.96
CA ASN A 66 2.88 15.41 -4.00
C ASN A 66 1.46 15.76 -4.51
N LEU A 67 1.12 17.05 -4.60
CA LEU A 67 -0.16 17.52 -5.14
C LEU A 67 -0.18 17.55 -6.68
N THR A 68 0.99 17.57 -7.34
CA THR A 68 1.10 17.80 -8.78
C THR A 68 1.23 16.53 -9.63
N GLU A 69 1.66 15.40 -9.06
CA GLU A 69 1.97 14.18 -9.84
C GLU A 69 0.79 13.23 -10.11
N ASN A 70 -0.39 13.45 -9.51
CA ASN A 70 -1.55 12.55 -9.69
C ASN A 70 -2.40 12.82 -10.95
N LEU A 71 -1.90 13.61 -11.91
CA LEU A 71 -2.70 14.05 -13.07
C LEU A 71 -2.60 13.20 -14.33
N SER A 72 -1.79 12.14 -14.38
CA SER A 72 -1.70 11.30 -15.60
C SER A 72 -2.01 9.82 -15.33
N ASP A 73 -3.24 9.48 -15.70
CA ASP A 73 -3.58 8.41 -16.65
C ASP A 73 -3.45 6.91 -16.26
N HIS A 74 -4.57 6.23 -16.53
CA HIS A 74 -4.88 4.80 -16.70
C HIS A 74 -4.33 3.70 -15.76
N SER A 75 -5.27 2.94 -15.15
CA SER A 75 -5.88 1.74 -15.77
C SER A 75 -7.15 1.33 -15.01
N ASP A 76 -8.28 1.19 -15.73
CA ASP A 76 -9.53 0.62 -15.21
C ASP A 76 -9.43 -0.92 -15.11
N GLU A 77 -8.49 -1.42 -14.30
CA GLU A 77 -8.49 -2.83 -13.91
C GLU A 77 -9.40 -2.99 -12.69
N GLU A 78 -10.54 -3.64 -12.89
CA GLU A 78 -11.47 -4.02 -11.83
C GLU A 78 -10.80 -5.13 -10.99
N ILE A 79 -10.23 -4.74 -9.84
CA ILE A 79 -9.56 -5.67 -8.92
C ILE A 79 -10.46 -5.89 -7.71
N THR A 80 -10.77 -7.16 -7.46
CA THR A 80 -11.62 -7.62 -6.35
C THR A 80 -10.91 -7.42 -5.02
N ILE A 81 -11.61 -6.75 -4.10
CA ILE A 81 -11.16 -6.56 -2.71
C ILE A 81 -11.23 -7.89 -1.97
N LEU A 82 -10.18 -8.22 -1.22
CA LEU A 82 -10.07 -9.43 -0.40
C LEU A 82 -11.09 -9.41 0.74
N ASP A 83 -12.09 -10.29 0.69
CA ASP A 83 -12.82 -10.73 1.89
C ASP A 83 -12.08 -11.93 2.49
N ASN A 84 -11.53 -11.71 3.69
CA ASN A 84 -10.98 -12.65 4.67
C ASN A 84 -10.75 -14.10 4.21
N ALA A 85 -9.49 -14.46 3.96
CA ALA A 85 -9.07 -15.86 3.78
C ALA A 85 -9.16 -16.61 5.12
N GLU A 86 -9.97 -17.69 5.16
CA GLU A 86 -10.10 -18.58 6.31
C GLU A 86 -9.15 -19.78 6.15
N VAL A 87 -8.23 -19.98 7.09
CA VAL A 87 -7.27 -21.10 7.08
C VAL A 87 -7.85 -22.27 7.86
N THR A 88 -8.05 -23.41 7.20
CA THR A 88 -8.44 -24.67 7.85
C THR A 88 -7.29 -25.66 7.82
N ILE A 89 -6.94 -26.25 8.96
CA ILE A 89 -5.87 -27.27 9.09
C ILE A 89 -6.34 -28.56 8.38
N ALA A 90 -5.53 -29.10 7.46
CA ALA A 90 -5.83 -30.34 6.76
C ALA A 90 -5.47 -31.57 7.62
N ASP A 91 -6.00 -32.75 7.25
CA ASP A 91 -5.79 -34.01 7.99
C ASP A 91 -4.35 -34.58 7.87
N ASP A 92 -3.50 -34.02 7.01
CA ASP A 92 -2.09 -34.39 6.82
C ASP A 92 -1.17 -33.34 7.46
N GLU A 93 -0.22 -33.78 8.30
CA GLU A 93 0.71 -32.90 9.04
C GLU A 93 1.60 -32.04 8.12
N ASN A 94 1.77 -32.44 6.85
CA ASN A 94 2.63 -31.73 5.88
C ASN A 94 1.87 -30.96 4.78
N GLU A 95 0.53 -31.02 4.77
CA GLU A 95 -0.30 -30.28 3.83
C GLU A 95 -1.13 -29.23 4.57
N VAL A 96 -1.19 -28.01 4.01
CA VAL A 96 -2.19 -27.03 4.42
C VAL A 96 -3.11 -26.76 3.25
N GLU A 97 -4.42 -26.82 3.50
CA GLU A 97 -5.40 -26.36 2.53
C GLU A 97 -5.65 -24.88 2.76
N ILE A 98 -5.13 -24.06 1.84
CA ILE A 98 -5.45 -22.64 1.81
C ILE A 98 -6.54 -22.43 0.78
N GLU A 99 -7.57 -21.72 1.19
CA GLU A 99 -8.54 -21.17 0.27
C GLU A 99 -7.90 -19.96 -0.42
N VAL A 100 -7.51 -20.14 -1.67
CA VAL A 100 -6.82 -19.10 -2.45
C VAL A 100 -7.82 -18.54 -3.45
N VAL A 101 -7.96 -17.22 -3.42
CA VAL A 101 -8.67 -16.48 -4.45
C VAL A 101 -7.68 -16.24 -5.58
N ASP A 102 -7.91 -16.83 -6.76
CA ASP A 102 -7.12 -16.55 -7.96
C ASP A 102 -7.46 -15.13 -8.46
N LEU A 103 -6.49 -14.22 -8.39
CA LEU A 103 -6.63 -12.80 -8.67
C LEU A 103 -6.48 -12.47 -10.17
N THR A 104 -6.08 -13.44 -11.01
CA THR A 104 -5.76 -13.22 -12.43
C THR A 104 -6.75 -13.88 -13.39
N SER A 105 -7.38 -14.95 -12.93
CA SER A 105 -8.39 -15.70 -13.66
C SER A 105 -9.72 -15.41 -12.98
N GLY A 106 -10.68 -14.77 -13.64
CA GLY A 106 -12.03 -14.49 -13.10
C GLY A 106 -12.88 -15.73 -12.74
N THR A 107 -12.23 -16.88 -12.52
CA THR A 107 -12.78 -18.16 -12.11
C THR A 107 -12.59 -18.33 -10.61
N GLY A 108 -13.68 -18.11 -9.87
CA GLY A 108 -14.07 -18.79 -8.62
C GLY A 108 -13.06 -19.08 -7.52
N ARG A 109 -13.48 -18.83 -6.27
CA ARG A 109 -12.89 -19.32 -5.02
C ARG A 109 -12.48 -20.80 -5.16
N GLY A 110 -11.18 -21.10 -5.03
CA GLY A 110 -10.61 -22.43 -5.18
C GLY A 110 -9.80 -22.85 -3.97
N ARG A 111 -9.91 -24.11 -3.55
CA ARG A 111 -9.03 -24.68 -2.52
C ARG A 111 -7.75 -25.15 -3.20
N THR A 112 -6.60 -24.63 -2.76
CA THR A 112 -5.30 -25.09 -3.22
C THR A 112 -4.57 -25.78 -2.09
N LYS A 113 -4.03 -26.95 -2.39
CA LYS A 113 -3.16 -27.69 -1.49
C LYS A 113 -1.75 -27.14 -1.65
N ILE A 114 -1.15 -26.72 -0.54
CA ILE A 114 0.25 -26.34 -0.47
C ILE A 114 1.04 -27.38 0.30
N ASN A 115 2.17 -27.79 -0.28
CA ASN A 115 3.13 -28.66 0.36
C ASN A 115 4.17 -27.80 1.07
N ILE A 116 4.31 -27.97 2.38
CA ILE A 116 5.21 -27.14 3.21
C ILE A 116 6.63 -27.73 3.29
N THR A 117 6.86 -28.90 2.67
CA THR A 117 8.18 -29.54 2.66
C THR A 117 9.16 -28.90 1.68
N GLU A 118 8.66 -28.17 0.68
CA GLU A 118 9.48 -27.46 -0.30
C GLU A 118 9.52 -25.95 0.00
N PRO A 119 10.69 -25.29 -0.13
CA PRO A 119 10.81 -23.84 0.06
C PRO A 119 9.98 -23.08 -0.98
N MET A 120 9.44 -21.93 -0.56
CA MET A 120 8.53 -21.15 -1.41
C MET A 120 9.27 -20.56 -2.62
N GLN A 121 8.65 -20.58 -3.79
CA GLN A 121 9.14 -19.83 -4.94
C GLN A 121 8.96 -18.32 -4.69
N THR A 122 10.06 -17.60 -4.50
CA THR A 122 10.07 -16.17 -4.16
C THR A 122 10.02 -15.23 -5.36
N LYS A 123 10.20 -15.77 -6.57
CA LYS A 123 10.22 -15.00 -7.83
C LYS A 123 8.90 -14.25 -8.00
N ASP A 124 9.00 -12.96 -8.31
CA ASP A 124 7.89 -12.04 -8.59
C ASP A 124 6.87 -11.83 -7.46
N VAL A 125 7.01 -12.50 -6.31
CA VAL A 125 6.10 -12.37 -5.16
C VAL A 125 6.06 -10.93 -4.66
N LEU A 126 7.23 -10.30 -4.48
CA LEU A 126 7.33 -8.90 -4.06
C LEU A 126 6.62 -7.96 -5.05
N LEU A 127 6.86 -8.15 -6.36
CA LEU A 127 6.27 -7.33 -7.40
C LEU A 127 4.74 -7.47 -7.43
N ASN A 128 4.24 -8.69 -7.24
CA ASN A 128 2.81 -8.96 -7.18
C ASN A 128 2.17 -8.28 -5.96
N ILE A 129 2.79 -8.40 -4.77
CA ILE A 129 2.33 -7.73 -3.56
C ILE A 129 2.32 -6.20 -3.75
N GLN A 130 3.39 -5.64 -4.31
CA GLN A 130 3.47 -4.21 -4.59
C GLN A 130 2.36 -3.74 -5.53
N LYS A 131 2.09 -4.48 -6.62
CA LYS A 131 1.00 -4.18 -7.55
C LYS A 131 -0.37 -4.22 -6.87
N ILE A 132 -0.63 -5.23 -6.05
CA ILE A 132 -1.88 -5.38 -5.30
C ILE A 132 -2.08 -4.23 -4.32
N LEU A 133 -1.03 -3.86 -3.58
CA LEU A 133 -1.09 -2.74 -2.64
C LEU A 133 -1.31 -1.40 -3.35
N TYR A 134 -0.58 -1.15 -4.43
CA TYR A 134 -0.73 0.06 -5.24
C TYR A 134 -2.15 0.18 -5.81
N SER A 135 -2.65 -0.88 -6.44
CA SER A 135 -3.99 -0.87 -7.05
C SER A 135 -5.10 -0.71 -6.01
N SER A 136 -4.98 -1.39 -4.86
CA SER A 136 -5.93 -1.27 -3.75
C SER A 136 -5.95 0.17 -3.24
N MET A 137 -4.79 0.74 -2.94
CA MET A 137 -4.69 2.12 -2.45
C MET A 137 -5.25 3.13 -3.45
N PHE A 138 -4.94 2.95 -4.75
CA PHE A 138 -5.47 3.80 -5.81
C PHE A 138 -7.00 3.71 -5.92
N SER A 139 -7.55 2.49 -5.87
CA SER A 139 -8.99 2.23 -5.92
C SER A 139 -9.74 2.91 -4.77
N TYR A 140 -9.27 2.74 -3.52
CA TYR A 140 -9.90 3.35 -2.35
C TYR A 140 -9.84 4.90 -2.35
N TRP A 141 -8.84 5.49 -3.01
CA TRP A 141 -8.59 6.94 -2.96
C TRP A 141 -8.95 7.71 -4.23
N LYS A 142 -9.46 7.04 -5.26
CA LYS A 142 -9.86 7.61 -6.56
C LYS A 142 -10.83 8.79 -6.45
N ASP A 143 -11.80 8.73 -5.53
CA ASP A 143 -12.88 9.72 -5.49
C ASP A 143 -12.59 10.93 -4.59
N ILE A 144 -11.58 10.85 -3.73
CA ILE A 144 -11.29 11.87 -2.73
C ILE A 144 -10.44 13.03 -3.27
N HIS A 145 -9.83 12.90 -4.45
CA HIS A 145 -8.86 13.88 -4.95
C HIS A 145 -9.35 15.34 -4.94
N LYS A 146 -10.56 15.61 -5.43
CA LYS A 146 -11.10 16.98 -5.48
C LYS A 146 -11.34 17.58 -4.09
N VAL A 147 -11.91 16.78 -3.18
CA VAL A 147 -12.23 17.21 -1.81
C VAL A 147 -10.95 17.34 -0.98
N GLY A 148 -10.03 16.40 -1.11
CA GLY A 148 -8.71 16.41 -0.48
C GLY A 148 -7.90 17.63 -0.89
N MET A 149 -7.83 17.92 -2.19
CA MET A 149 -7.12 19.09 -2.71
C MET A 149 -7.75 20.40 -2.23
N LEU A 150 -9.09 20.51 -2.27
CA LEU A 150 -9.80 21.68 -1.75
C LEU A 150 -9.54 21.88 -0.25
N ALA A 151 -9.55 20.80 0.53
CA ALA A 151 -9.27 20.89 1.96
C ALA A 151 -7.82 21.30 2.25
N CYS A 152 -6.85 20.78 1.50
CA CYS A 152 -5.45 21.23 1.57
C CYS A 152 -5.34 22.72 1.21
N LEU A 153 -6.07 23.15 0.18
CA LEU A 153 -6.10 24.55 -0.26
C LEU A 153 -6.83 25.45 0.73
N LEU A 154 -7.73 24.96 1.58
CA LEU A 154 -8.44 25.77 2.56
C LEU A 154 -7.76 25.79 3.92
N ASP A 155 -7.03 24.73 4.28
CA ASP A 155 -6.38 24.61 5.59
C ASP A 155 -5.13 25.51 5.70
N PRO A 156 -5.13 26.51 6.59
CA PRO A 156 -4.00 27.41 6.77
C PRO A 156 -2.70 26.72 7.19
N ARG A 157 -2.77 25.55 7.84
CA ARG A 157 -1.58 24.80 8.30
C ARG A 157 -0.72 24.32 7.14
N PHE A 158 -1.33 24.07 5.98
CA PHE A 158 -0.65 23.60 4.77
C PHE A 158 -0.28 24.74 3.83
N LYS A 159 -0.54 26.00 4.21
CA LYS A 159 -0.17 27.20 3.44
C LYS A 159 1.09 27.83 4.01
N LYS A 160 2.11 27.98 3.16
CA LYS A 160 3.26 28.86 3.44
C LYS A 160 2.87 30.31 3.14
N LEU A 161 2.13 30.94 4.05
CA LEU A 161 1.72 32.35 3.93
C LEU A 161 2.87 33.27 4.36
N ARG A 162 3.51 33.92 3.39
CA ARG A 162 4.65 34.84 3.61
C ARG A 162 4.36 36.02 4.56
N PHE A 163 3.09 36.30 4.84
CA PHE A 163 2.63 37.42 5.66
C PHE A 163 2.15 37.04 7.06
N VAL A 164 2.05 35.74 7.39
CA VAL A 164 1.63 35.27 8.72
C VAL A 164 2.82 34.61 9.40
N LYS A 165 3.22 35.10 10.58
CA LYS A 165 4.17 34.37 11.44
C LYS A 165 3.49 33.06 11.86
N GLN A 166 3.98 31.93 11.34
CA GLN A 166 3.55 30.62 11.85
C GLN A 166 3.96 30.51 13.31
N ARG A 167 2.98 30.23 14.18
CA ARG A 167 3.22 30.02 15.60
C ARG A 167 3.80 28.63 15.76
N ALA A 168 5.01 28.56 16.33
CA ALA A 168 5.68 27.32 16.70
C ALA A 168 4.86 26.53 17.73
#